data_AF-A0A6M1MBX1-F1
#
_entry.id   AF-A0A6M1MBX1-F1
#
_cell.length_a   1.000
_cell.length_b   1.000
_cell.length_c   1.000
_cell.angle_alpha   90.00
_cell.angle_beta   90.00
_cell.angle_gamma   90.00
#
_symmetry.space_group_name_H-M   'P 1'
#
loop_
_entity.id
_entity.type
_entity.pdbx_description
1 polymer ?
#
loop_
_entity_poly.entity_id
_entity_poly.type
_entity_poly.pdbx_seq_one_letter_code
_entity_poly.pdbx_strand_id
1 'polypeptide(L)'
;MRPGLTALGTCLGFAAALAAAALPGPAGAQAPQPTTSQEGAERPLPSQPDALVAYVTKALNDHDLPAFERLVNWTGTRAQRKRLTLYQIRSGFGRPIRQASLEPMPGDGLAEATSRGTLRANMPVTERLRVVFDEPPVEGDAPPASVFLVGREGGTYRIALLVPTGPPKGK
;
A
#
# COMPACT_ATOMS: atom_id res chain seq x y z
N MET A 1 -10.75 39.88 -54.15
CA MET A 1 -11.17 39.91 -52.74
C MET A 1 -10.02 40.51 -51.94
N ARG A 2 -10.27 41.63 -51.28
CA ARG A 2 -9.27 42.46 -50.59
C ARG A 2 -9.06 41.95 -49.16
N PRO A 3 -7.82 41.80 -48.66
CA PRO A 3 -7.55 41.83 -47.22
C PRO A 3 -7.47 43.30 -46.75
N GLY A 4 -8.13 43.62 -45.63
CA GLY A 4 -8.22 44.96 -45.06
C GLY A 4 -7.41 45.13 -43.76
N LEU A 5 -6.69 46.25 -43.71
CA LEU A 5 -6.21 47.12 -42.60
C LEU A 5 -5.79 46.50 -41.25
N THR A 6 -4.56 46.68 -40.73
CA THR A 6 -3.80 47.87 -40.26
C THR A 6 -4.25 48.47 -38.92
N ALA A 7 -3.40 48.30 -37.87
CA ALA A 7 -3.08 49.24 -36.77
C ALA A 7 -1.96 48.59 -35.91
N LEU A 8 -0.68 49.00 -35.89
CA LEU A 8 0.00 50.23 -35.43
C LEU A 8 -0.30 50.62 -33.98
N GLY A 9 0.72 50.49 -33.13
CA GLY A 9 0.68 50.87 -31.71
C GLY A 9 2.04 50.67 -31.02
N THR A 10 3.06 51.39 -31.49
CA THR A 10 4.38 51.51 -30.87
C THR A 10 4.32 52.54 -29.75
N CYS A 11 4.83 52.23 -28.55
CA CYS A 11 5.35 53.23 -27.62
C CYS A 11 6.72 52.82 -27.11
N LEU A 12 7.69 53.70 -27.39
CA LEU A 12 9.07 53.71 -26.92
C LEU A 12 9.16 53.80 -25.40
N GLY A 13 10.24 53.25 -24.86
CA GLY A 13 10.74 53.54 -23.52
C GLY A 13 12.17 53.06 -23.35
N PHE A 14 13.13 53.78 -23.94
CA PHE A 14 14.55 53.67 -23.64
C PHE A 14 14.86 54.46 -22.37
N ALA A 15 15.60 53.89 -21.43
CA ALA A 15 16.82 54.49 -20.85
C ALA A 15 17.43 53.58 -19.77
N ALA A 16 18.67 53.19 -20.00
CA ALA A 16 19.57 52.64 -19.01
C ALA A 16 20.11 53.75 -18.09
N ALA A 17 20.40 53.43 -16.83
CA ALA A 17 21.40 54.13 -16.05
C ALA A 17 22.06 53.20 -15.04
N LEU A 18 23.38 53.41 -14.95
CA LEU A 18 24.43 52.60 -14.33
C LEU A 18 24.58 52.90 -12.82
N ALA A 19 25.13 51.92 -12.12
CA ALA A 19 26.15 52.05 -11.06
C ALA A 19 25.76 52.43 -9.60
N ALA A 20 25.97 51.41 -8.75
CA ALA A 20 26.84 51.39 -7.56
C ALA A 20 26.47 52.20 -6.29
N ALA A 21 26.20 51.46 -5.21
CA ALA A 21 26.91 51.62 -3.94
C ALA A 21 26.65 50.39 -3.03
N ALA A 22 27.73 49.78 -2.54
CA ALA A 22 27.72 48.68 -1.59
C ALA A 22 27.54 49.18 -0.15
N LEU A 23 26.75 48.47 0.65
CA LEU A 23 26.86 48.44 2.12
C LEU A 23 26.62 46.99 2.63
N PRO A 24 27.29 46.57 3.72
CA PRO A 24 27.38 45.18 4.14
C PRO A 24 26.22 44.80 5.06
N GLY A 25 25.57 43.67 4.80
CA GLY A 25 24.57 43.08 5.70
C GLY A 25 24.91 41.61 5.96
N PRO A 26 25.11 41.19 7.22
CA PRO A 26 25.13 39.79 7.57
C PRO A 26 23.68 39.27 7.62
N ALA A 27 23.52 37.94 7.67
CA ALA A 27 22.26 37.21 7.76
C ALA A 27 21.54 36.99 6.43
N GLY A 28 22.04 36.01 5.67
CA GLY A 28 21.18 35.21 4.80
C GLY A 28 20.15 34.47 5.66
N ALA A 29 19.03 35.13 5.94
CA ALA A 29 17.82 34.46 6.41
C ALA A 29 17.24 33.68 5.23
N GLN A 30 17.64 32.41 5.11
CA GLN A 30 16.91 31.45 4.29
C GLN A 30 15.47 31.42 4.81
N ALA A 31 14.52 31.77 3.94
CA ALA A 31 13.10 31.54 4.21
C ALA A 31 12.92 30.04 4.54
N PRO A 32 12.21 29.69 5.63
CA PRO A 32 11.93 28.29 5.92
C PRO A 32 11.06 27.74 4.79
N GLN A 33 11.66 26.90 3.94
CA GLN A 33 10.89 26.00 3.11
C GLN A 33 10.14 25.06 4.06
N PRO A 34 8.82 24.86 3.90
CA PRO A 34 8.13 23.82 4.63
C PRO A 34 8.66 22.48 4.13
N THR A 35 9.63 21.93 4.86
CA THR A 35 9.99 20.52 4.80
C THR A 35 8.77 19.74 5.28
N THR A 36 7.92 19.29 4.37
CA THR A 36 7.01 18.17 4.62
C THR A 36 7.82 16.88 4.72
N SER A 37 8.67 16.81 5.75
CA SER A 37 9.23 15.57 6.25
C SER A 37 8.17 14.93 7.13
N GLN A 38 7.15 14.33 6.50
CA GLN A 38 6.25 13.39 7.15
C GLN A 38 6.69 11.95 6.79
N GLU A 39 8.00 11.71 6.90
CA GLU A 39 8.61 10.42 6.70
C GLU A 39 8.94 9.87 8.08
N GLY A 40 8.05 9.01 8.60
CA GLY A 40 8.18 8.40 9.92
C GLY A 40 6.90 8.31 10.75
N ALA A 41 5.79 8.91 10.32
CA ALA A 41 4.50 8.68 10.96
C ALA A 41 4.01 7.26 10.60
N GLU A 42 4.12 6.36 11.56
CA GLU A 42 3.66 4.98 11.44
C GLU A 42 2.17 4.96 11.04
N ARG A 43 1.86 4.52 9.81
CA ARG A 43 0.48 4.58 9.29
C ARG A 43 -0.45 3.74 10.17
N PRO A 44 -1.57 4.28 10.68
CA PRO A 44 -2.48 3.51 11.52
C PRO A 44 -3.06 2.31 10.76
N LEU A 45 -3.35 1.23 11.50
CA LEU A 45 -4.01 0.06 10.94
C LEU A 45 -5.45 0.41 10.51
N PRO A 46 -5.93 -0.15 9.38
CA PRO A 46 -7.26 0.17 8.85
C PRO A 46 -8.37 -0.40 9.75
N SER A 47 -9.40 0.39 10.05
CA SER A 47 -10.59 -0.03 10.81
C SER A 47 -11.86 -0.13 9.94
N GLN A 48 -11.82 0.42 8.72
CA GLN A 48 -12.91 0.41 7.76
C GLN A 48 -12.59 -0.49 6.55
N PRO A 49 -13.60 -1.15 5.93
CA PRO A 49 -13.39 -2.04 4.79
C PRO A 49 -12.62 -1.40 3.63
N ASP A 50 -13.07 -0.22 3.18
CA ASP A 50 -12.43 0.49 2.07
C ASP A 50 -11.01 0.94 2.41
N ALA A 51 -10.77 1.29 3.69
CA ALA A 51 -9.45 1.63 4.18
C ALA A 51 -8.51 0.42 4.15
N LEU A 52 -9.00 -0.79 4.41
CA LEU A 52 -8.20 -2.02 4.29
C LEU A 52 -7.81 -2.29 2.83
N VAL A 53 -8.76 -2.18 1.91
CA VAL A 53 -8.52 -2.35 0.47
C VAL A 53 -7.46 -1.34 0.00
N ALA A 54 -7.67 -0.04 0.31
CA ALA A 54 -6.73 1.01 -0.05
C ALA A 54 -5.34 0.81 0.58
N TYR A 55 -5.29 0.37 1.85
CA TYR A 55 -4.03 0.10 2.55
C TYR A 55 -3.22 -1.01 1.84
N VAL A 56 -3.88 -2.12 1.48
CA VAL A 56 -3.23 -3.25 0.83
C VAL A 56 -2.83 -2.93 -0.61
N THR A 57 -3.71 -2.31 -1.39
CA THR A 57 -3.40 -1.88 -2.77
C THR A 57 -2.20 -0.92 -2.78
N LYS A 58 -2.18 0.07 -1.88
CA LYS A 58 -1.04 0.99 -1.76
C LYS A 58 0.24 0.24 -1.38
N ALA A 59 0.17 -0.69 -0.42
CA ALA A 59 1.34 -1.45 0.01
C ALA A 59 1.90 -2.37 -1.10
N LEU A 60 1.04 -2.97 -1.92
CA LEU A 60 1.45 -3.78 -3.07
C LEU A 60 2.12 -2.94 -4.17
N ASN A 61 1.56 -1.76 -4.46
CA ASN A 61 2.09 -0.85 -5.47
C ASN A 61 3.42 -0.21 -5.05
N ASP A 62 3.54 0.19 -3.78
CA ASP A 62 4.73 0.86 -3.26
C ASP A 62 5.82 -0.11 -2.79
N HIS A 63 5.59 -1.42 -2.91
CA HIS A 63 6.46 -2.46 -2.38
C HIS A 63 6.71 -2.34 -0.86
N ASP A 64 5.71 -1.85 -0.12
CA ASP A 64 5.78 -1.54 1.32
C ASP A 64 5.60 -2.82 2.16
N LEU A 65 6.68 -3.60 2.25
CA LEU A 65 6.73 -4.80 3.10
C LEU A 65 6.48 -4.47 4.58
N PRO A 66 7.03 -3.40 5.18
CA PRO A 66 6.73 -3.04 6.57
C PRO A 66 5.24 -2.81 6.83
N ALA A 67 4.49 -2.22 5.89
CA ALA A 67 3.04 -2.07 6.03
C ALA A 67 2.31 -3.41 6.09
N PHE A 68 2.71 -4.39 5.28
CA PHE A 68 2.18 -5.75 5.34
C PHE A 68 2.58 -6.48 6.63
N GLU A 69 3.85 -6.37 7.04
CA GLU A 69 4.32 -6.98 8.29
C GLU A 69 3.51 -6.48 9.48
N ARG A 70 3.17 -5.19 9.49
CA ARG A 70 2.31 -4.63 10.53
C ARG A 70 0.88 -5.16 10.43
N LEU A 71 0.32 -5.35 9.24
CA LEU A 71 -1.07 -5.79 9.06
C LEU A 71 -1.30 -7.26 9.42
N VAL A 72 -0.28 -8.12 9.28
CA VAL A 72 -0.37 -9.56 9.57
C VAL A 72 -0.34 -9.84 11.06
N ASN A 73 -1.26 -10.69 11.54
CA ASN A 73 -1.20 -11.24 12.88
C ASN A 73 -0.16 -12.37 12.91
N TRP A 74 0.97 -12.15 13.60
CA TRP A 74 2.06 -13.12 13.72
C TRP A 74 1.93 -14.08 14.91
N THR A 75 0.89 -13.94 15.73
CA THR A 75 0.69 -14.77 16.91
C THR A 75 0.66 -16.25 16.55
N GLY A 76 1.43 -17.06 17.28
CA GLY A 76 1.53 -18.51 17.05
C GLY A 76 2.31 -18.92 15.79
N THR A 77 2.90 -17.98 15.04
CA THR A 77 3.62 -18.26 13.80
C THR A 77 5.07 -18.69 14.05
N ARG A 78 5.53 -19.75 13.37
CA ARG A 78 6.94 -20.18 13.38
C ARG A 78 7.78 -19.36 12.38
N ALA A 79 9.08 -19.24 12.63
CA ALA A 79 9.99 -18.47 11.77
C ALA A 79 9.93 -18.87 10.28
N GLN A 80 9.85 -20.17 9.98
CA GLN A 80 9.73 -20.67 8.60
C GLN A 80 8.42 -20.20 7.93
N ARG A 81 7.29 -20.24 8.65
CA ARG A 81 6.01 -19.75 8.14
C ARG A 81 6.06 -18.24 7.90
N LYS A 82 6.64 -17.45 8.83
CA LYS A 82 6.84 -16.01 8.62
C LYS A 82 7.61 -15.73 7.33
N ARG A 83 8.74 -16.41 7.11
CA ARG A 83 9.54 -16.26 5.87
C ARG A 83 8.74 -16.58 4.61
N LEU A 84 8.00 -17.68 4.61
CA LEU A 84 7.17 -18.09 3.48
C LEU A 84 6.06 -17.07 3.19
N THR A 85 5.35 -16.61 4.22
CA THR A 85 4.30 -15.60 4.09
C THR A 85 4.85 -14.30 3.52
N LEU A 86 6.00 -13.82 3.98
CA LEU A 86 6.62 -12.60 3.43
C LEU A 86 7.10 -12.78 1.99
N TYR A 87 7.57 -13.97 1.63
CA TYR A 87 7.90 -14.30 0.24
C TYR A 87 6.66 -14.26 -0.65
N GLN A 88 5.56 -14.85 -0.21
CA GLN A 88 4.28 -14.82 -0.92
C GLN A 88 3.75 -13.40 -1.08
N ILE A 89 3.81 -12.56 -0.04
CA ILE A 89 3.44 -11.15 -0.14
C ILE A 89 4.30 -10.41 -1.16
N ARG A 90 5.62 -10.61 -1.12
CA ARG A 90 6.55 -9.99 -2.08
C ARG A 90 6.29 -10.42 -3.52
N SER A 91 5.82 -11.64 -3.76
CA SER A 91 5.43 -12.06 -5.12
C SER A 91 4.24 -11.28 -5.69
N GLY A 92 3.50 -10.53 -4.87
CA GLY A 92 2.43 -9.63 -5.32
C GLY A 92 2.90 -8.22 -5.68
N PHE A 93 4.13 -7.84 -5.34
CA PHE A 93 4.64 -6.48 -5.47
C PHE A 93 4.86 -6.07 -6.92
N GLY A 94 4.43 -4.85 -7.27
CA GLY A 94 4.60 -4.27 -8.60
C GLY A 94 3.72 -4.89 -9.69
N ARG A 95 2.91 -5.90 -9.34
CA ARG A 95 1.96 -6.52 -10.25
C ARG A 95 0.76 -5.59 -10.44
N PRO A 96 0.38 -5.25 -11.69
CA PRO A 96 -0.80 -4.44 -11.94
C PRO A 96 -2.04 -5.05 -11.30
N ILE A 97 -2.81 -4.26 -10.56
CA ILE A 97 -4.02 -4.73 -9.87
C ILE A 97 -5.23 -4.37 -10.71
N ARG A 98 -5.99 -5.37 -11.14
CA ARG A 98 -7.27 -5.19 -11.85
C ARG A 98 -8.39 -4.84 -10.86
N GLN A 99 -8.44 -5.53 -9.73
CA GLN A 99 -9.47 -5.36 -8.72
C GLN A 99 -8.97 -5.80 -7.34
N ALA A 100 -9.39 -5.10 -6.29
CA ALA A 100 -9.25 -5.55 -4.92
C ALA A 100 -10.58 -5.36 -4.16
N SER A 101 -11.04 -6.41 -3.49
CA SER A 101 -12.34 -6.42 -2.79
C SER A 101 -12.28 -7.20 -1.47
N LEU A 102 -12.91 -6.65 -0.44
CA LEU A 102 -13.19 -7.36 0.80
C LEU A 102 -14.53 -8.09 0.66
N GLU A 103 -14.51 -9.40 0.81
CA GLU A 103 -15.66 -10.28 0.62
C GLU A 103 -15.96 -11.05 1.91
N PRO A 104 -17.22 -11.39 2.21
CA PRO A 104 -17.52 -12.32 3.29
C PRO A 104 -16.78 -13.65 3.11
N MET A 105 -16.27 -14.21 4.20
CA MET A 105 -15.67 -15.54 4.15
C MET A 105 -16.76 -16.58 3.89
N PRO A 106 -16.61 -17.49 2.90
CA PRO A 106 -17.54 -18.60 2.72
C PRO A 106 -17.63 -19.45 3.99
N GLY A 107 -18.82 -19.99 4.30
CA GLY A 107 -19.05 -20.73 5.55
C GLY A 107 -18.14 -21.95 5.73
N ASP A 108 -17.70 -22.55 4.63
CA ASP A 108 -16.76 -23.68 4.55
C ASP A 108 -15.35 -23.27 4.13
N GLY A 109 -15.05 -21.97 3.99
CA GLY A 109 -13.83 -21.49 3.36
C GLY A 109 -12.52 -21.84 4.08
N LEU A 110 -12.59 -22.33 5.33
CA LEU A 110 -11.44 -22.87 6.07
C LEU A 110 -11.47 -24.41 6.21
N ALA A 111 -12.58 -25.05 5.87
CA ALA A 111 -12.85 -26.45 6.21
C ALA A 111 -11.78 -27.40 5.67
N GLU A 112 -11.37 -27.24 4.41
CA GLU A 112 -10.31 -28.05 3.81
C GLU A 112 -8.99 -27.91 4.58
N ALA A 113 -8.57 -26.66 4.82
CA ALA A 113 -7.30 -26.36 5.46
C ALA A 113 -7.25 -26.79 6.94
N THR A 114 -8.39 -26.84 7.61
CA THR A 114 -8.51 -27.28 9.02
C THR A 114 -8.92 -28.74 9.18
N SER A 115 -9.34 -29.43 8.10
CA SER A 115 -9.92 -30.78 8.14
C SER A 115 -9.05 -31.82 8.86
N ARG A 116 -7.72 -31.71 8.70
CA ARG A 116 -6.74 -32.61 9.33
C ARG A 116 -6.49 -32.33 10.82
N GLY A 117 -7.06 -31.26 11.36
CA GLY A 117 -6.88 -30.85 12.77
C GLY A 117 -5.47 -30.37 13.14
N THR A 118 -4.56 -30.26 12.16
CA THR A 118 -3.15 -29.85 12.38
C THR A 118 -2.95 -28.35 12.29
N LEU A 119 -3.90 -27.62 11.71
CA LEU A 119 -3.86 -26.18 11.50
C LEU A 119 -5.13 -25.53 12.03
N ARG A 120 -5.00 -24.30 12.53
CA ARG A 120 -6.10 -23.40 12.88
C ARG A 120 -5.77 -21.98 12.46
N ALA A 121 -6.78 -21.14 12.25
CA ALA A 121 -6.56 -19.70 12.18
C ALA A 121 -6.07 -19.17 13.53
N ASN A 122 -5.12 -18.24 13.52
CA ASN A 122 -4.59 -17.63 14.73
C ASN A 122 -5.45 -16.49 15.30
N MET A 123 -6.52 -16.12 14.60
CA MET A 123 -7.58 -15.23 15.03
C MET A 123 -8.88 -15.57 14.29
N PRO A 124 -10.06 -15.12 14.76
CA PRO A 124 -11.31 -15.30 14.03
C PRO A 124 -11.23 -14.68 12.63
N VAL A 125 -11.65 -15.42 11.61
CA VAL A 125 -11.71 -14.96 10.21
C VAL A 125 -13.17 -14.71 9.86
N THR A 126 -13.48 -13.50 9.41
CA THR A 126 -14.82 -13.04 9.08
C THR A 126 -14.95 -12.68 7.61
N GLU A 127 -13.87 -12.21 6.99
CA GLU A 127 -13.81 -11.79 5.60
C GLU A 127 -12.58 -12.39 4.90
N ARG A 128 -12.55 -12.29 3.58
CA ARG A 128 -11.37 -12.51 2.75
C ARG A 128 -11.13 -11.26 1.90
N LEU A 129 -9.89 -10.82 1.84
CA LEU A 129 -9.48 -9.78 0.88
C LEU A 129 -8.94 -10.49 -0.36
N ARG A 130 -9.63 -10.31 -1.49
CA ARG A 130 -9.22 -10.84 -2.80
C ARG A 130 -8.60 -9.71 -3.61
N VAL A 131 -7.38 -9.91 -4.08
CA VAL A 131 -6.67 -9.02 -5.01
C VAL A 131 -6.48 -9.79 -6.31
N VAL A 132 -7.11 -9.32 -7.38
CA VAL A 132 -6.99 -9.88 -8.74
C VAL A 132 -6.02 -9.03 -9.53
N PHE A 133 -4.99 -9.67 -10.08
CA PHE A 133 -3.98 -8.99 -10.88
C PHE A 133 -4.43 -8.88 -12.34
N ASP A 134 -4.00 -7.82 -13.02
CA ASP A 134 -4.29 -7.56 -14.44
C ASP A 134 -3.28 -8.28 -15.33
N GLU A 135 -3.29 -9.61 -15.23
CA GLU A 135 -2.44 -10.50 -15.99
C GLU A 135 -3.30 -11.54 -16.71
N PRO A 136 -2.90 -11.98 -17.91
CA PRO A 136 -3.63 -13.02 -18.61
C PRO A 136 -3.67 -14.30 -17.75
N PRO A 137 -4.83 -14.97 -17.67
CA PRO A 137 -4.89 -16.27 -17.02
C PRO A 137 -3.94 -17.26 -17.69
N VAL A 138 -3.43 -18.19 -16.90
CA VAL A 138 -2.83 -19.41 -17.45
C VAL A 138 -3.97 -20.22 -18.08
N GLU A 139 -3.70 -20.94 -19.17
CA GLU A 139 -4.72 -21.66 -19.93
C GLU A 139 -5.59 -22.57 -19.05
N GLY A 140 -6.91 -22.34 -19.05
CA GLY A 140 -7.87 -23.10 -18.24
C GLY A 140 -8.05 -22.63 -16.79
N ASP A 141 -7.28 -21.64 -16.33
CA ASP A 141 -7.33 -21.14 -14.96
C ASP A 141 -8.08 -19.82 -14.79
N ALA A 142 -8.45 -19.51 -13.55
CA ALA A 142 -8.93 -18.18 -13.18
C ALA A 142 -7.79 -17.13 -13.27
N PRO A 143 -8.12 -15.83 -13.41
CA PRO A 143 -7.11 -14.78 -13.32
C PRO A 143 -6.29 -14.89 -12.03
N PRO A 144 -4.98 -14.60 -12.09
CA PRO A 144 -4.13 -14.72 -10.92
C PRO A 144 -4.62 -13.81 -9.80
N ALA A 145 -4.75 -14.37 -8.60
CA ALA A 145 -5.25 -13.64 -7.45
C ALA A 145 -4.49 -14.00 -6.17
N SER A 146 -4.33 -13.01 -5.30
CA SER A 146 -3.95 -13.22 -3.90
C SER A 146 -5.20 -13.14 -3.02
N VAL A 147 -5.34 -14.10 -2.11
CA VAL A 147 -6.42 -14.12 -1.13
C VAL A 147 -5.81 -14.06 0.27
N PHE A 148 -6.20 -13.05 1.04
CA PHE A 148 -5.80 -12.88 2.43
C PHE A 148 -6.98 -13.20 3.35
N LEU A 149 -6.75 -14.00 4.37
CA LEU A 149 -7.73 -14.27 5.42
C LEU A 149 -7.81 -13.04 6.33
N VAL A 150 -8.99 -12.48 6.54
CA VAL A 150 -9.16 -11.22 7.26
C VAL A 150 -10.07 -11.41 8.46
N GLY A 151 -9.66 -10.79 9.57
CA GLY A 151 -10.50 -10.63 10.74
C GLY A 151 -10.22 -9.30 11.42
N ARG A 152 -10.83 -9.11 12.60
CA ARG A 152 -10.64 -7.91 13.42
C ARG A 152 -10.00 -8.24 14.76
N GLU A 153 -9.08 -7.39 15.19
CA GLU A 153 -8.43 -7.43 16.49
C GLU A 153 -8.32 -6.00 17.02
N GLY A 154 -8.79 -5.75 18.25
CA GLY A 154 -8.79 -4.41 18.84
C GLY A 154 -9.54 -3.34 18.00
N GLY A 155 -10.57 -3.74 17.24
CA GLY A 155 -11.34 -2.84 16.37
C GLY A 155 -10.66 -2.49 15.04
N THR A 156 -9.50 -3.08 14.74
CA THR A 156 -8.78 -2.89 13.47
C THR A 156 -8.74 -4.19 12.66
N TYR A 157 -8.64 -4.06 11.34
CA TYR A 157 -8.45 -5.19 10.45
C TYR A 157 -7.04 -5.75 10.52
N ARG A 158 -6.94 -7.07 10.46
CA ARG A 158 -5.70 -7.84 10.48
C ARG A 158 -5.78 -8.98 9.48
N ILE A 159 -4.62 -9.38 8.95
CA ILE A 159 -4.51 -10.61 8.16
C ILE A 159 -4.24 -11.79 9.10
N ALA A 160 -5.13 -12.76 9.08
CA ALA A 160 -4.99 -14.01 9.83
C ALA A 160 -4.05 -15.00 9.12
N LEU A 161 -3.43 -15.88 9.90
CA LEU A 161 -2.59 -16.96 9.40
C LEU A 161 -3.09 -18.32 9.91
N LEU A 162 -2.85 -19.36 9.09
CA LEU A 162 -2.99 -20.74 9.52
C LEU A 162 -1.73 -21.21 10.24
N VAL A 163 -1.88 -21.50 11.53
CA VAL A 163 -0.82 -21.90 12.45
C VAL A 163 -1.05 -23.32 12.98
N PRO A 164 0.01 -24.05 13.36
CA PRO A 164 -0.13 -25.39 13.93
C PRO A 164 -0.99 -25.43 15.20
N THR A 165 -1.77 -26.49 15.39
CA THR A 165 -2.63 -26.67 16.57
C THR A 165 -1.88 -27.16 17.82
N GLY A 166 -0.80 -27.92 17.64
CA GLY A 166 0.03 -28.48 18.72
C GLY A 166 1.22 -27.60 19.14
N PRO A 167 1.84 -27.89 20.30
CA PRO A 167 3.01 -27.17 20.78
C PRO A 167 4.14 -27.20 19.73
N PRO A 168 5.02 -26.18 19.71
CA PRO A 168 6.21 -26.24 18.86
C PRO A 168 6.98 -27.52 19.21
N LYS A 169 7.07 -28.46 18.25
CA LYS A 169 7.93 -29.64 18.42
C LYS A 169 9.35 -29.10 18.66
N GLY A 170 9.93 -29.51 19.79
CA GLY A 170 11.26 -29.08 20.22
C GLY A 170 12.29 -29.29 19.12
N LYS A 171 13.28 -28.38 19.09
CA LYS A 171 14.37 -28.36 18.12
C LYS A 171 15.18 -29.65 18.14
#